data_AF-A0A815C677-F1
#
_entry.id   AF-A0A815C677-F1
#
_cell.length_a   1.000
_cell.length_b   1.000
_cell.length_c   1.000
_cell.angle_alpha   90.00
_cell.angle_beta   90.00
_cell.angle_gamma   90.00
#
_symmetry.space_group_name_H-M   'P 1'
#
loop_
_entity.id
_entity.type
_entity.pdbx_description
1 polymer ?
#
loop_
_entity_poly.entity_id
_entity_poly.type
_entity_poly.pdbx_seq_one_letter_code
_entity_poly.pdbx_strand_id
1 'polypeptide(L)'
;MPDTLNSLKAIALLGSNWVAVDFFLRQDSNISNEVYFEERTPSKHVWSIFVQEAHKYNLRACIKPLKTLIRNIRAGGYSGLLTYCSIFYPIETQKIGFWDDLDFIGMDFYLPLLNITNDGNISSQQDMVQRFSDYFQYFKIWLSNQSSNASSKPVVSTEVEYPSSLAGLAIPSATPPIQCFGNYSANFTLQDMGFKALENNSEVFNETIILW
;
A
#
# COMPACT_ATOMS: atom_id res chain seq x y z
N MET A 1 4.94 8.96 -22.56
CA MET A 1 6.13 8.44 -21.83
C MET A 1 6.98 9.54 -21.22
N PRO A 2 7.31 10.68 -21.89
CA PRO A 2 8.14 11.72 -21.27
C PRO A 2 7.64 12.17 -19.89
N ASP A 3 6.33 12.35 -19.73
CA ASP A 3 5.73 12.75 -18.45
C ASP A 3 5.96 11.70 -17.35
N THR A 4 5.77 10.42 -17.64
CA THR A 4 6.02 9.31 -16.71
C THR A 4 7.46 9.28 -16.22
N LEU A 5 8.44 9.50 -17.12
CA LEU A 5 9.85 9.49 -16.75
C LEU A 5 10.23 10.75 -15.94
N ASN A 6 9.62 11.89 -16.24
CA ASN A 6 9.76 13.10 -15.43
C ASN A 6 9.16 12.92 -14.02
N SER A 7 8.03 12.21 -13.89
CA SER A 7 7.44 11.86 -12.59
C SER A 7 8.36 10.96 -11.77
N LEU A 8 9.03 9.97 -12.38
CA LEU A 8 10.03 9.14 -11.68
C LEU A 8 11.16 9.97 -11.08
N LYS A 9 11.67 10.93 -11.85
CA LYS A 9 12.69 11.87 -11.35
C LYS A 9 12.16 12.66 -10.16
N ALA A 10 10.93 13.15 -10.22
CA ALA A 10 10.31 13.88 -9.11
C ALA A 10 10.19 13.01 -7.85
N ILE A 11 9.75 11.76 -7.99
CA ILE A 11 9.67 10.78 -6.89
C ILE A 11 11.04 10.56 -6.24
N ALA A 12 12.09 10.38 -7.05
CA ALA A 12 13.45 10.23 -6.54
C ALA A 12 13.95 11.49 -5.81
N LEU A 13 13.61 12.69 -6.31
CA LEU A 13 13.97 13.97 -5.67
C LEU A 13 13.27 14.18 -4.32
N LEU A 14 12.16 13.49 -4.05
CA LEU A 14 11.52 13.47 -2.73
C LEU A 14 12.25 12.57 -1.72
N GLY A 15 13.35 11.90 -2.12
CA GLY A 15 14.12 11.01 -1.26
C GLY A 15 13.63 9.56 -1.26
N SER A 16 12.68 9.21 -2.13
CA SER A 16 12.22 7.83 -2.27
C SER A 16 13.36 6.94 -2.81
N ASN A 17 13.42 5.71 -2.32
CA ASN A 17 14.36 4.66 -2.78
C ASN A 17 13.63 3.47 -3.41
N TRP A 18 12.29 3.53 -3.48
CA TRP A 18 11.42 2.57 -4.13
C TRP A 18 10.38 3.30 -4.98
N VAL A 19 9.89 2.63 -6.01
CA VAL A 19 8.65 2.97 -6.71
C VAL A 19 7.86 1.69 -6.87
N ALA A 20 6.58 1.70 -6.49
CA ALA A 20 5.67 0.65 -6.88
C ALA A 20 4.84 1.08 -8.08
N VAL A 21 4.48 0.11 -8.90
CA VAL A 21 3.58 0.35 -10.02
C VAL A 21 2.44 -0.64 -9.96
N ASP A 22 1.28 -0.09 -9.65
CA ASP A 22 0.01 -0.79 -9.69
C ASP A 22 -0.56 -0.76 -11.11
N PHE A 23 -1.04 -1.92 -11.54
CA PHE A 23 -1.75 -2.03 -12.81
C PHE A 23 -2.80 -3.13 -12.72
N PHE A 24 -3.90 -2.88 -13.42
CA PHE A 24 -5.02 -3.79 -13.44
C PHE A 24 -4.89 -4.73 -14.63
N LEU A 25 -5.05 -6.02 -14.34
CA LEU A 25 -5.41 -7.01 -15.36
C LEU A 25 -6.93 -7.05 -15.45
N ARG A 26 -7.47 -7.27 -16.65
CA ARG A 26 -8.92 -7.33 -16.83
C ARG A 26 -9.41 -8.77 -16.72
N GLN A 27 -10.61 -8.93 -16.19
CA GLN A 27 -11.43 -10.13 -16.31
C GLN A 27 -12.85 -9.69 -16.69
N ASP A 28 -13.62 -10.55 -17.35
CA ASP A 28 -14.97 -10.17 -17.83
C ASP A 28 -15.98 -10.02 -16.69
N SER A 29 -15.77 -10.71 -15.59
CA SER A 29 -16.60 -10.64 -14.37
C SER A 29 -15.83 -11.13 -13.15
N ASN A 30 -16.38 -10.94 -11.95
CA ASN A 30 -15.81 -11.45 -10.69
C ASN A 30 -15.85 -12.98 -10.56
N ILE A 31 -16.53 -13.69 -11.48
CA ILE A 31 -16.56 -15.15 -11.57
C ILE A 31 -15.79 -15.69 -12.79
N SER A 32 -15.13 -14.82 -13.56
CA SER A 32 -14.33 -15.23 -14.70
C SER A 32 -13.06 -15.95 -14.26
N ASN A 33 -12.72 -17.03 -14.97
CA ASN A 33 -11.45 -17.71 -14.82
C ASN A 33 -10.37 -17.19 -15.79
N GLU A 34 -10.77 -16.37 -16.77
CA GLU A 34 -9.88 -15.75 -17.74
C GLU A 34 -9.41 -14.37 -17.26
N VAL A 35 -8.13 -14.08 -17.50
CA VAL A 35 -7.46 -12.82 -17.16
C VAL A 35 -6.68 -12.33 -18.37
N TYR A 36 -6.92 -11.09 -18.75
CA TYR A 36 -6.38 -10.50 -19.98
C TYR A 36 -5.33 -9.44 -19.69
N PHE A 37 -4.21 -9.54 -20.40
CA PHE A 37 -3.28 -8.44 -20.63
C PHE A 37 -3.79 -7.69 -21.87
N GLU A 38 -4.37 -6.51 -21.67
CA GLU A 38 -4.98 -5.73 -22.76
C GLU A 38 -4.12 -4.52 -23.14
N GLU A 39 -4.58 -3.74 -24.13
CA GLU A 39 -3.93 -2.49 -24.57
C GLU A 39 -3.71 -1.47 -23.43
N ARG A 40 -4.47 -1.56 -22.33
CA ARG A 40 -4.32 -0.71 -21.15
C ARG A 40 -3.21 -1.18 -20.19
N THR A 41 -2.73 -2.41 -20.34
CA THR A 41 -1.59 -2.92 -19.56
C THR A 41 -0.30 -2.55 -20.29
N PRO A 42 0.70 -1.93 -19.62
CA PRO A 42 1.95 -1.61 -20.28
C PRO A 42 2.60 -2.86 -20.89
N SER A 43 3.11 -2.72 -22.12
CA SER A 43 3.81 -3.82 -22.77
C SER A 43 5.12 -4.16 -22.05
N LYS A 44 5.66 -5.36 -22.26
CA LYS A 44 6.98 -5.75 -21.73
C LYS A 44 8.08 -4.73 -22.07
N HIS A 45 8.02 -4.14 -23.26
CA HIS A 45 8.97 -3.12 -23.67
C HIS A 45 8.84 -1.83 -22.83
N VAL A 46 7.60 -1.39 -22.56
CA VAL A 46 7.34 -0.22 -21.69
C VAL A 46 7.82 -0.50 -20.26
N TRP A 47 7.55 -1.68 -19.71
CA TRP A 47 8.07 -2.10 -18.41
C TRP A 47 9.59 -2.09 -18.35
N SER A 48 10.26 -2.60 -19.39
CA SER A 48 11.72 -2.59 -19.46
C SER A 48 12.27 -1.16 -19.44
N ILE A 49 11.67 -0.22 -20.17
CA ILE A 49 12.10 1.18 -20.16
C ILE A 49 11.85 1.79 -18.79
N PHE A 50 10.67 1.58 -18.21
CA PHE A 50 10.32 2.11 -16.89
C PHE A 50 11.32 1.65 -15.82
N VAL A 51 11.57 0.34 -15.73
CA VAL A 51 12.48 -0.23 -14.72
C VAL A 51 13.92 0.27 -14.92
N GLN A 52 14.38 0.34 -16.18
CA GLN A 52 15.70 0.90 -16.48
C GLN A 52 15.80 2.36 -16.05
N GLU A 53 14.76 3.16 -16.28
CA GLU A 53 14.76 4.57 -15.88
C GLU A 53 14.70 4.74 -14.35
N ALA A 54 13.87 3.95 -13.66
CA ALA A 54 13.82 3.93 -12.20
C ALA A 54 15.21 3.62 -11.60
N HIS A 55 15.91 2.63 -12.13
CA HIS A 55 17.26 2.27 -11.69
C HIS A 55 18.29 3.39 -11.93
N LYS A 56 18.15 4.22 -12.98
CA LYS A 56 19.03 5.40 -13.18
C LYS A 56 18.92 6.42 -12.05
N TYR A 57 17.77 6.47 -11.38
CA TYR A 57 17.54 7.32 -10.21
C TYR A 57 17.75 6.60 -8.88
N ASN A 58 18.38 5.41 -8.89
CA ASN A 58 18.61 4.58 -7.71
C ASN A 58 17.31 4.16 -6.98
N LEU A 59 16.18 4.12 -7.72
CA LEU A 59 14.92 3.58 -7.22
C LEU A 59 14.89 2.07 -7.44
N ARG A 60 14.43 1.32 -6.45
CA ARG A 60 14.04 -0.10 -6.62
C ARG A 60 12.58 -0.16 -7.11
N ALA A 61 12.25 -1.10 -7.99
CA ALA A 61 10.90 -1.22 -8.54
C ALA A 61 10.13 -2.40 -7.92
N CYS A 62 8.93 -2.13 -7.41
CA CYS A 62 7.95 -3.14 -7.02
C CYS A 62 6.84 -3.20 -8.08
N ILE A 63 6.59 -4.38 -8.65
CA ILE A 63 5.56 -4.58 -9.67
C ILE A 63 4.40 -5.32 -9.01
N LYS A 64 3.21 -4.72 -9.00
CA LYS A 64 2.04 -5.21 -8.24
C LYS A 64 0.90 -5.67 -9.17
N PRO A 65 0.98 -6.87 -9.78
CA PRO A 65 -0.15 -7.46 -10.48
C PRO A 65 -1.16 -8.04 -9.48
N LEU A 66 -2.43 -7.64 -9.58
CA LEU A 66 -3.49 -8.02 -8.62
C LEU A 66 -3.91 -9.50 -8.64
N LYS A 67 -3.46 -10.33 -9.59
CA LYS A 67 -3.86 -11.75 -9.68
C LYS A 67 -2.76 -12.65 -10.23
N THR A 68 -2.01 -13.34 -9.36
CA THR A 68 -1.05 -14.38 -9.77
C THR A 68 -0.83 -15.44 -8.67
N LEU A 69 -0.51 -16.69 -9.05
CA LEU A 69 -0.16 -17.77 -8.12
C LEU A 69 1.35 -17.78 -7.81
N ILE A 70 1.71 -17.67 -6.52
CA ILE A 70 3.11 -17.57 -6.02
C ILE A 70 4.01 -18.66 -6.61
N ARG A 71 3.54 -19.92 -6.62
CA ARG A 71 4.32 -21.05 -7.13
C ARG A 71 4.64 -20.95 -8.62
N ASN A 72 3.69 -20.46 -9.41
CA ASN A 72 3.89 -20.30 -10.85
C ASN A 72 4.90 -19.19 -11.16
N ILE A 73 4.91 -18.12 -10.36
CA ILE A 73 5.91 -17.04 -10.47
C ILE A 73 7.32 -17.61 -10.25
N ARG A 74 7.49 -18.38 -9.18
CA ARG A 74 8.77 -19.04 -8.86
C ARG A 74 9.17 -20.05 -9.94
N ALA A 75 8.26 -20.90 -10.37
CA ALA A 75 8.51 -21.89 -11.42
C ALA A 75 8.84 -21.25 -12.78
N GLY A 76 8.31 -20.04 -13.05
CA GLY A 76 8.65 -19.22 -14.21
C GLY A 76 10.04 -18.58 -14.17
N GLY A 77 10.82 -18.80 -13.11
CA GLY A 77 12.20 -18.32 -12.97
C GLY A 77 12.36 -16.97 -12.30
N TYR A 78 11.30 -16.38 -11.73
CA TYR A 78 11.45 -15.14 -10.96
C TYR A 78 12.08 -15.43 -9.59
N SER A 79 13.25 -14.86 -9.34
CA SER A 79 14.04 -15.04 -8.11
C SER A 79 14.07 -13.80 -7.20
N GLY A 80 13.36 -12.73 -7.56
CA GLY A 80 13.28 -11.52 -6.73
C GLY A 80 12.37 -11.70 -5.50
N LEU A 81 12.23 -10.66 -4.69
CA LEU A 81 11.36 -10.72 -3.51
C LEU A 81 9.87 -10.75 -3.93
N LEU A 82 9.07 -11.54 -3.23
CA LEU A 82 7.62 -11.67 -3.43
C LEU A 82 6.88 -11.34 -2.14
N THR A 83 5.77 -10.65 -2.32
CA THR A 83 4.80 -10.36 -1.26
C THR A 83 3.37 -10.49 -1.79
N TYR A 84 2.42 -10.38 -0.89
CA TYR A 84 1.01 -10.17 -1.16
C TYR A 84 0.59 -8.94 -0.36
N CYS A 85 -0.08 -7.99 -1.02
CA CYS A 85 -0.60 -6.78 -0.40
C CYS A 85 -2.00 -7.10 0.12
N SER A 86 -2.16 -7.09 1.45
CA SER A 86 -3.44 -7.42 2.09
C SER A 86 -4.02 -6.20 2.79
N ILE A 87 -5.33 -6.05 2.75
CA ILE A 87 -6.02 -5.01 3.51
C ILE A 87 -5.99 -5.39 5.00
N PHE A 88 -5.26 -4.62 5.80
CA PHE A 88 -5.08 -4.96 7.21
C PHE A 88 -6.40 -4.88 8.00
N TYR A 89 -7.12 -3.77 7.87
CA TYR A 89 -8.37 -3.52 8.59
C TYR A 89 -9.59 -3.59 7.65
N PRO A 90 -10.67 -4.31 8.00
CA PRO A 90 -10.91 -4.90 9.32
C PRO A 90 -10.21 -6.23 9.60
N ILE A 91 -10.05 -7.17 8.65
CA ILE A 91 -9.55 -8.53 8.95
C ILE A 91 -8.99 -9.33 7.74
N GLU A 92 -8.69 -8.76 6.57
CA GLU A 92 -8.30 -9.58 5.40
C GLU A 92 -7.01 -10.35 5.65
N THR A 93 -5.98 -9.68 6.16
CA THR A 93 -4.66 -10.26 6.44
C THR A 93 -4.75 -11.57 7.23
N GLN A 94 -5.68 -11.66 8.18
CA GLN A 94 -5.81 -12.83 9.05
C GLN A 94 -6.37 -14.06 8.34
N LYS A 95 -6.99 -13.87 7.17
CA LYS A 95 -7.55 -14.94 6.35
C LYS A 95 -6.52 -15.51 5.37
N ILE A 96 -5.38 -14.86 5.21
CA ILE A 96 -4.33 -15.27 4.28
C ILE A 96 -3.50 -16.38 4.92
N GLY A 97 -3.70 -17.62 4.44
CA GLY A 97 -3.03 -18.81 4.97
C GLY A 97 -1.67 -19.13 4.33
N PHE A 98 -1.20 -18.31 3.38
CA PHE A 98 0.00 -18.57 2.59
C PHE A 98 1.13 -17.57 2.83
N TRP A 99 1.10 -16.84 3.96
CA TRP A 99 2.20 -15.95 4.33
C TRP A 99 3.54 -16.67 4.34
N ASP A 100 3.57 -17.96 4.67
CA ASP A 100 4.76 -18.81 4.67
C ASP A 100 5.45 -18.95 3.32
N ASP A 101 4.73 -18.78 2.20
CA ASP A 101 5.24 -18.90 0.83
C ASP A 101 5.86 -17.59 0.28
N LEU A 102 5.80 -16.48 1.04
CA LEU A 102 6.25 -15.14 0.64
C LEU A 102 7.58 -14.74 1.29
N ASP A 103 8.26 -13.72 0.80
CA ASP A 103 9.52 -13.26 1.43
C ASP A 103 9.28 -12.20 2.52
N PHE A 104 8.18 -11.46 2.40
CA PHE A 104 7.76 -10.45 3.36
C PHE A 104 6.23 -10.25 3.34
N ILE A 105 5.69 -9.67 4.42
CA ILE A 105 4.25 -9.40 4.58
C ILE A 105 3.96 -7.99 4.08
N GLY A 106 3.11 -7.87 3.06
CA GLY A 106 2.64 -6.61 2.50
C GLY A 106 1.29 -6.20 3.08
N MET A 107 1.18 -4.94 3.50
CA MET A 107 -0.02 -4.45 4.19
C MET A 107 -0.48 -3.09 3.70
N ASP A 108 -1.77 -3.01 3.40
CA ASP A 108 -2.44 -1.79 3.03
C ASP A 108 -3.13 -1.23 4.29
N PHE A 109 -2.59 -0.14 4.84
CA PHE A 109 -3.02 0.48 6.10
C PHE A 109 -4.00 1.63 5.87
N TYR A 110 -5.18 1.28 5.38
CA TYR A 110 -6.33 2.20 5.26
C TYR A 110 -7.07 2.36 6.60
N LEU A 111 -6.38 2.90 7.60
CA LEU A 111 -6.86 2.94 8.99
C LEU A 111 -7.72 4.17 9.29
N PRO A 112 -9.00 4.00 9.68
CA PRO A 112 -9.83 5.13 10.11
C PRO A 112 -9.25 5.80 11.36
N LEU A 113 -8.96 7.10 11.25
CA LEU A 113 -8.51 7.95 12.37
C LEU A 113 -9.64 8.80 12.94
N LEU A 114 -10.73 8.94 12.20
CA LEU A 114 -11.93 9.67 12.61
C LEU A 114 -13.15 8.75 12.56
N ASN A 115 -14.04 8.87 13.53
CA ASN A 115 -15.35 8.24 13.50
C ASN A 115 -16.41 9.32 13.28
N ILE A 116 -16.75 9.63 12.03
CA ILE A 116 -17.66 10.75 11.68
C ILE A 116 -19.09 10.60 12.23
N THR A 117 -19.51 9.40 12.66
CA THR A 117 -20.83 9.24 13.27
C THR A 117 -20.84 9.68 14.74
N ASN A 118 -19.69 9.67 15.40
CA ASN A 118 -19.55 9.92 16.84
C ASN A 118 -18.69 11.16 17.15
N ASP A 119 -17.76 11.51 16.27
CA ASP A 119 -16.80 12.60 16.41
C ASP A 119 -17.40 13.87 15.76
N GLY A 120 -18.03 14.73 16.57
CA GLY A 120 -18.55 16.02 16.11
C GLY A 120 -17.47 17.09 15.84
N ASN A 121 -16.21 16.81 16.21
CA ASN A 121 -15.04 17.67 16.04
C ASN A 121 -13.84 16.83 15.61
N ILE A 122 -12.86 17.46 14.95
CA ILE A 122 -11.58 16.84 14.63
C ILE A 122 -10.87 16.49 15.94
N SER A 123 -10.51 15.21 16.13
CA SER A 123 -9.74 14.76 17.29
C SER A 123 -8.37 15.46 17.36
N SER A 124 -7.76 15.52 18.54
CA SER A 124 -6.41 16.06 18.64
C SER A 124 -5.41 15.16 17.91
N GLN A 125 -4.25 15.70 17.53
CA GLN A 125 -3.16 14.88 16.96
C GLN A 125 -2.77 13.72 17.88
N GLN A 126 -2.76 13.95 19.19
CA GLN A 126 -2.42 12.92 20.18
C GLN A 126 -3.44 11.78 20.17
N ASP A 127 -4.73 12.09 20.06
CA ASP A 127 -5.78 11.06 19.95
C ASP A 127 -5.65 10.25 18.66
N MET A 128 -5.30 10.89 17.55
CA MET A 128 -5.07 10.19 16.27
C MET A 128 -3.85 9.26 16.35
N VAL A 129 -2.75 9.73 16.94
CA VAL A 129 -1.56 8.88 17.19
C VAL A 129 -1.93 7.68 18.05
N GLN A 130 -2.69 7.90 19.13
CA GLN A 130 -3.13 6.80 20.00
C GLN A 130 -4.01 5.79 19.26
N ARG A 131 -4.99 6.24 18.46
CA ARG A 131 -5.83 5.34 17.64
C ARG A 131 -5.00 4.50 16.68
N PHE A 132 -4.00 5.10 16.03
CA PHE A 132 -3.09 4.39 15.14
C PHE A 132 -2.28 3.33 15.89
N SER A 133 -1.75 3.67 17.07
CA SER A 133 -1.05 2.73 17.93
C SER A 133 -1.93 1.57 18.37
N ASP A 134 -3.22 1.78 18.63
CA ASP A 134 -4.15 0.71 19.00
C ASP A 134 -4.30 -0.32 17.85
N TYR A 135 -4.40 0.14 16.60
CA TYR A 135 -4.38 -0.74 15.42
C TYR A 135 -3.08 -1.55 15.32
N PHE A 136 -1.94 -0.93 15.58
CA PHE A 136 -0.65 -1.63 15.56
C PHE A 136 -0.47 -2.61 16.71
N GLN A 137 -1.02 -2.35 17.89
CA GLN A 137 -1.03 -3.33 18.97
C GLN A 137 -1.85 -4.56 18.57
N TYR A 138 -3.02 -4.36 17.96
CA TYR A 138 -3.81 -5.46 17.41
C TYR A 138 -3.01 -6.25 16.35
N PHE A 139 -2.31 -5.54 15.46
CA PHE A 139 -1.44 -6.17 14.47
C PHE A 139 -0.32 -7.02 15.10
N LYS A 140 0.41 -6.47 16.08
CA LYS A 140 1.49 -7.17 16.78
C LYS A 140 1.00 -8.47 17.43
N ILE A 141 -0.17 -8.43 18.08
CA ILE A 141 -0.79 -9.62 18.68
C ILE A 141 -1.09 -10.66 17.61
N TRP A 142 -1.68 -10.26 16.47
CA TRP A 142 -1.93 -11.17 15.35
C TRP A 142 -0.63 -11.79 14.82
N LEU A 143 0.41 -10.97 14.59
CA LEU A 143 1.69 -11.41 14.03
C LEU A 143 2.38 -12.41 14.97
N SER A 144 2.34 -12.17 16.29
CA SER A 144 2.92 -13.09 17.28
C SER A 144 2.22 -14.44 17.37
N ASN A 145 0.98 -14.53 16.87
CA ASN A 145 0.20 -15.78 16.83
C ASN A 145 0.37 -16.56 15.52
N GLN A 146 1.17 -16.07 14.56
CA GLN A 146 1.45 -16.77 13.31
C GLN A 146 2.51 -17.87 13.49
N SER A 147 2.71 -18.68 12.44
CA SER A 147 3.83 -19.62 12.39
C SER A 147 5.16 -18.89 12.59
N SER A 148 6.20 -19.57 13.11
CA SER A 148 7.50 -18.95 13.35
C SER A 148 8.12 -18.35 12.07
N ASN A 149 7.87 -18.97 10.92
CA ASN A 149 8.31 -18.47 9.63
C ASN A 149 7.57 -17.17 9.26
N ALA A 150 6.23 -17.14 9.31
CA ALA A 150 5.46 -15.93 9.05
C ALA A 150 5.75 -14.80 10.07
N SER A 151 5.82 -15.09 11.37
CA SER A 151 6.05 -14.09 12.42
C SER A 151 7.44 -13.45 12.34
N SER A 152 8.42 -14.11 11.72
CA SER A 152 9.78 -13.59 11.53
C SER A 152 9.96 -12.73 10.27
N LYS A 153 8.96 -12.69 9.38
CA LYS A 153 9.09 -11.99 8.11
C LYS A 153 9.07 -10.47 8.31
N PRO A 154 9.83 -9.72 7.48
CA PRO A 154 9.66 -8.28 7.42
C PRO A 154 8.20 -7.94 7.10
N VAL A 155 7.69 -6.92 7.79
CA VAL A 155 6.39 -6.32 7.49
C VAL A 155 6.65 -5.00 6.79
N VAL A 156 5.98 -4.82 5.65
CA VAL A 156 6.11 -3.65 4.79
C VAL A 156 4.72 -3.08 4.56
N SER A 157 4.56 -1.78 4.81
CA SER A 157 3.39 -1.04 4.33
C SER A 157 3.43 -1.04 2.80
N THR A 158 2.44 -1.62 2.14
CA THR A 158 2.34 -1.63 0.67
C THR A 158 1.42 -0.55 0.14
N GLU A 159 0.52 -0.02 0.96
CA GLU A 159 -0.27 1.17 0.68
C GLU A 159 -0.57 1.87 2.01
N VAL A 160 -0.40 3.18 2.07
CA VAL A 160 -0.88 4.00 3.19
C VAL A 160 -1.16 5.39 2.65
N GLU A 161 -2.43 5.77 2.68
CA GLU A 161 -2.84 7.06 2.15
C GLU A 161 -3.96 7.66 2.97
N TYR A 162 -4.00 8.98 2.98
CA TYR A 162 -5.12 9.74 3.49
C TYR A 162 -5.45 10.81 2.46
N PRO A 163 -6.64 10.78 1.84
CA PRO A 163 -7.13 11.91 1.06
C PRO A 163 -7.10 13.16 1.94
N SER A 164 -6.69 14.31 1.39
CA SER A 164 -6.59 15.58 2.13
C SER A 164 -8.00 16.15 2.46
N SER A 165 -8.75 15.46 3.33
CA SER A 165 -10.12 15.79 3.72
C SER A 165 -10.51 15.09 5.03
N LEU A 166 -11.55 15.60 5.70
CA LEU A 166 -12.10 14.93 6.89
C LEU A 166 -12.70 13.56 6.59
N ALA A 167 -13.35 13.42 5.44
CA ALA A 167 -13.88 12.13 5.00
C ALA A 167 -12.75 11.12 4.78
N GLY A 168 -11.60 11.56 4.27
CA GLY A 168 -10.40 10.72 4.09
C GLY A 168 -9.81 10.20 5.40
N LEU A 169 -9.93 10.94 6.52
CA LEU A 169 -9.55 10.41 7.83
C LEU A 169 -10.53 9.36 8.36
N ALA A 170 -11.79 9.40 7.93
CA ALA A 170 -12.82 8.48 8.38
C ALA A 170 -12.89 7.21 7.53
N ILE A 171 -12.66 7.35 6.22
CA ILE A 171 -12.70 6.27 5.25
C ILE A 171 -11.50 6.46 4.30
N PRO A 172 -10.28 6.08 4.71
CA PRO A 172 -9.07 6.35 3.93
C PRO A 172 -9.04 5.66 2.56
N SER A 173 -9.71 4.52 2.44
CA SER A 173 -9.87 3.76 1.20
C SER A 173 -10.99 4.27 0.28
N ALA A 174 -11.72 5.32 0.69
CA ALA A 174 -12.81 5.83 -0.13
C ALA A 174 -12.26 6.43 -1.42
N THR A 175 -12.86 6.02 -2.55
CA THR A 175 -12.59 6.67 -3.83
C THR A 175 -12.90 8.17 -3.70
N PRO A 176 -11.96 9.06 -4.09
CA PRO A 176 -12.24 10.48 -4.12
C PRO A 176 -13.47 10.75 -5.00
N PRO A 177 -14.35 11.69 -4.64
CA PRO A 177 -15.47 12.03 -5.49
C PRO A 177 -14.95 12.57 -6.84
N ILE A 178 -15.67 12.26 -7.92
CA ILE A 178 -15.32 12.66 -9.30
C ILE A 178 -15.12 14.18 -9.43
N GLN A 179 -15.79 14.95 -8.58
CA GLN A 179 -15.60 16.38 -8.42
C GLN A 179 -15.44 16.66 -6.93
N CYS A 180 -14.44 17.46 -6.54
CA CYS A 180 -14.21 17.87 -5.16
C CYS A 180 -15.30 18.84 -4.68
N PHE A 181 -16.55 18.39 -4.61
CA PHE A 181 -17.65 19.16 -4.05
C PHE A 181 -17.67 19.02 -2.52
N GLY A 182 -17.62 20.15 -1.81
CA GLY A 182 -17.58 20.21 -0.36
C GLY A 182 -16.29 20.83 0.19
N ASN A 183 -16.11 20.78 1.52
CA ASN A 183 -14.92 21.31 2.22
C ASN A 183 -13.67 20.41 2.04
N TYR A 184 -13.32 20.06 0.80
CA TYR A 184 -12.01 19.53 0.46
C TYR A 184 -11.00 20.69 0.50
N SER A 185 -10.59 21.10 1.70
CA SER A 185 -9.42 21.96 1.85
C SER A 185 -8.19 21.08 1.76
N ALA A 186 -7.15 21.50 1.01
CA ALA A 186 -5.82 20.92 1.07
C ALA A 186 -5.22 21.13 2.48
N ASN A 187 -5.71 20.36 3.44
CA ASN A 187 -5.28 20.39 4.81
C ASN A 187 -4.29 19.24 5.00
N PHE A 188 -3.06 19.52 4.59
CA PHE A 188 -1.95 18.59 4.74
C PHE A 188 -1.65 18.29 6.21
N THR A 189 -2.14 19.09 7.16
CA THR A 189 -1.98 18.79 8.60
C THR A 189 -2.62 17.47 8.96
N LEU A 190 -3.81 17.14 8.43
CA LEU A 190 -4.47 15.87 8.74
C LEU A 190 -3.72 14.67 8.17
N GLN A 191 -3.19 14.81 6.96
CA GLN A 191 -2.35 13.80 6.33
C GLN A 191 -1.01 13.64 7.05
N ASP A 192 -0.36 14.74 7.43
CA ASP A 192 0.87 14.79 8.23
C ASP A 192 0.67 14.15 9.61
N MET A 193 -0.49 14.35 10.26
CA MET A 193 -0.83 13.67 11.50
C MET A 193 -0.92 12.14 11.31
N GLY A 194 -1.52 11.68 10.21
CA GLY A 194 -1.57 10.26 9.86
C GLY A 194 -0.16 9.67 9.64
N PHE A 195 0.72 10.39 8.93
CA PHE A 195 2.09 9.95 8.71
C PHE A 195 2.95 9.98 9.99
N LYS A 196 2.81 11.00 10.84
CA LYS A 196 3.51 11.04 12.14
C LYS A 196 3.08 9.90 13.07
N ALA A 197 1.80 9.51 13.01
CA ALA A 197 1.32 8.36 13.74
C ALA A 197 1.96 7.05 13.23
N LEU A 198 2.17 6.92 11.92
CA LEU A 198 2.93 5.82 11.32
C LEU A 198 4.40 5.80 11.78
N GLU A 199 5.07 6.96 11.75
CA GLU A 199 6.47 7.10 12.19
C GLU A 199 6.67 6.67 13.65
N ASN A 200 5.73 7.02 14.53
CA ASN A 200 5.75 6.65 15.95
C ASN A 200 5.55 5.15 16.21
N ASN A 201 5.13 4.38 15.21
CA ASN A 201 4.98 2.92 15.29
C ASN A 201 5.92 2.21 14.28
N SER A 202 7.01 2.88 13.88
CA SER A 202 7.99 2.37 12.92
C SER A 202 8.66 1.07 13.34
N GLU A 203 8.65 0.71 14.63
CA GLU A 203 9.15 -0.57 15.13
C GLU A 203 8.35 -1.79 14.62
N VAL A 204 7.13 -1.57 14.13
CA VAL A 204 6.37 -2.60 13.43
C VAL A 204 6.94 -2.88 12.05
N PHE A 205 7.55 -1.87 11.44
CA PHE A 205 8.03 -1.91 10.07
C PHE A 205 9.55 -2.10 10.05
N ASN A 206 9.99 -3.32 9.74
CA ASN A 206 11.42 -3.60 9.56
C ASN A 206 12.01 -2.79 8.40
N GLU A 207 11.20 -2.49 7.38
CA GLU A 207 11.49 -1.51 6.33
C GLU A 207 10.17 -0.84 5.94
N THR A 208 10.09 0.50 6.03
CA THR A 208 8.90 1.21 5.56
C THR A 208 9.07 1.53 4.08
N ILE A 209 8.27 0.88 3.24
CA ILE A 209 7.97 1.39 1.90
C ILE A 209 6.70 2.20 2.09
N ILE A 210 6.71 3.48 1.73
CA ILE A 210 5.47 4.27 1.65
C ILE A 210 5.17 4.37 0.17
N LEU A 211 4.12 3.68 -0.25
CA LEU A 211 3.62 3.75 -1.61
C LEU A 211 2.43 4.69 -1.60
N TRP A 212 2.49 5.67 -2.50
CA TRP A 212 1.44 6.64 -2.82
C TRP A 212 0.66 6.17 -4.03
#